data_AF-A0A450WA05-F1
#
_entry.id   AF-A0A450WA05-F1
#
_cell.length_a   1.000
_cell.length_b   1.000
_cell.length_c   1.000
_cell.angle_alpha   90.00
_cell.angle_beta   90.00
_cell.angle_gamma   90.00
#
_symmetry.space_group_name_H-M   'P 1'
#
loop_
_entity.id
_entity.type
_entity.pdbx_description
1 polymer ?
#
loop_
_entity_poly.entity_id
_entity_poly.type
_entity_poly.pdbx_seq_one_letter_code
_entity_poly.pdbx_strand_id
1 'polypeptide(L)'
;MRYISTPDSVENNEPTWLAILETLVAVVLYWGIAWAFDTHLHLLVSILVALLLLLRSPESTEKGVRWFMAYWHNRTKPTPEDIPRRFWVWVLLAGMIGAACTYGLANTILPEHEGWALFVRAFGVGLLGTVTAILVMGAVAAAVAGPAAGPGMVAGVVAGVVAGAGAVAVAGVVAGVVAGAIVVAVAVAVVVVVVVVARTVTITETGTGIRIGAGAGAGTVMVVVVVVVVVVVVVFPLLLAPLVVGVWLRSLVVRVLATLRHPLSGIEALPGNWRRILLAMDSHQAPELVPGLSTQAEAEKLSLPYWIKSTPIGSRVLDFIIRMIVILIWFLPGLLYRWSLKSTCWLYLPLIYLGGGLRRPHDAREKSLLVDDLYEGRWERSRRWLAIGVAVLAVITTTVNQFDPQAAIRDSLSQFPIILRSFLWGFDRLMEHASNLAYLWAFDLGGAFELRIPDLAPWQWLNILGAAFTFALFFYSDRVARAWRLAEKRDPDAAPEDTHITALLWMTRLRNLCIVFYVPMAFGYVVLALGGLDEAHLVGWLAWLGELYGPYL
;
A
#
# COMPACT_ATOMS: atom_id res chain seq x y z
N MET A 1 -2.58 -1.05 26.24
CA MET A 1 -2.70 -1.27 24.78
C MET A 1 -4.05 -1.92 24.53
N ARG A 2 -4.88 -1.37 23.63
CA ARG A 2 -6.23 -1.92 23.38
C ARG A 2 -6.17 -3.10 22.40
N TYR A 3 -7.17 -3.99 22.43
CA TYR A 3 -7.26 -5.08 21.45
C TYR A 3 -7.73 -4.59 20.08
N ILE A 4 -8.78 -3.76 20.04
CA ILE A 4 -9.43 -3.22 18.83
C ILE A 4 -9.49 -1.69 18.94
N SER A 5 -9.44 -1.00 17.81
CA SER A 5 -9.52 0.45 17.71
C SER A 5 -10.94 0.98 17.89
N THR A 6 -11.04 2.13 18.57
CA THR A 6 -12.25 2.96 18.63
C THR A 6 -11.95 4.30 17.94
N PRO A 7 -12.97 5.06 17.50
CA PRO A 7 -12.75 6.39 16.92
C PRO A 7 -11.85 7.28 17.80
N ASP A 8 -12.13 7.33 19.11
CA ASP A 8 -11.34 8.09 20.08
C ASP A 8 -9.89 7.59 20.18
N SER A 9 -9.69 6.27 20.18
CA SER A 9 -8.35 5.65 20.23
C SER A 9 -7.54 5.99 18.98
N VAL A 10 -8.19 6.09 17.81
CA VAL A 10 -7.57 6.46 16.54
C VAL A 10 -7.26 7.95 16.49
N GLU A 11 -8.10 8.81 17.08
CA GLU A 11 -7.86 10.24 17.22
C GLU A 11 -6.67 10.52 18.14
N ASN A 12 -6.55 9.77 19.25
CA ASN A 12 -5.46 9.87 20.21
C ASN A 12 -4.17 9.13 19.80
N ASN A 13 -4.13 8.48 18.63
CA ASN A 13 -3.00 7.65 18.17
C ASN A 13 -2.58 6.56 19.19
N GLU A 14 -3.56 6.01 19.91
CA GLU A 14 -3.37 4.90 20.84
C GLU A 14 -3.13 3.61 20.06
N PRO A 15 -2.03 2.88 20.30
CA PRO A 15 -1.73 1.68 19.55
C PRO A 15 -2.64 0.51 19.97
N THR A 16 -3.04 -0.29 18.99
CA THR A 16 -3.92 -1.47 19.16
C THR A 16 -3.22 -2.75 18.68
N TRP A 17 -3.54 -3.87 19.33
CA TRP A 17 -2.98 -5.17 18.97
C TRP A 17 -3.37 -5.59 17.56
N LEU A 18 -4.64 -5.39 17.17
CA LEU A 18 -5.12 -5.77 15.84
C LEU A 18 -4.39 -4.98 14.74
N ALA A 19 -4.18 -3.67 14.91
CA ALA A 19 -3.49 -2.87 13.92
C ALA A 19 -2.03 -3.31 13.71
N ILE A 20 -1.34 -3.71 14.80
CA ILE A 20 0.03 -4.26 14.75
C ILE A 20 0.03 -5.61 14.03
N LEU A 21 -0.88 -6.52 14.38
CA LEU A 21 -0.98 -7.82 13.73
C LEU A 21 -1.24 -7.68 12.22
N GLU A 22 -2.20 -6.83 11.84
CA GLU A 22 -2.46 -6.52 10.43
C GLU A 22 -1.23 -5.95 9.72
N THR A 23 -0.42 -5.15 10.42
CA THR A 23 0.80 -4.59 9.83
C THR A 23 1.82 -5.69 9.54
N LEU A 24 2.03 -6.62 10.47
CA LEU A 24 2.91 -7.78 10.26
C LEU A 24 2.41 -8.68 9.13
N VAL A 25 1.10 -8.99 9.13
CA VAL A 25 0.45 -9.79 8.10
C VAL A 25 0.57 -9.11 6.73
N ALA A 26 0.37 -7.80 6.65
CA ALA A 26 0.50 -7.06 5.40
C ALA A 26 1.93 -7.09 4.85
N VAL A 27 2.96 -6.96 5.71
CA VAL A 27 4.36 -7.09 5.29
C VAL A 27 4.63 -8.48 4.74
N VAL A 28 4.26 -9.53 5.46
CA VAL A 28 4.49 -10.93 5.04
C VAL A 28 3.78 -11.23 3.73
N LEU A 29 2.51 -10.82 3.57
CA LEU A 29 1.75 -11.07 2.35
C LEU A 29 2.31 -10.32 1.14
N TYR A 30 2.68 -9.05 1.29
CA TYR A 30 3.19 -8.26 0.15
C TYR A 30 4.57 -8.74 -0.31
N TRP A 31 5.45 -9.12 0.63
CA TRP A 31 6.71 -9.77 0.30
C TRP A 31 6.50 -11.17 -0.27
N GLY A 32 5.54 -11.93 0.24
CA GLY A 32 5.15 -13.23 -0.31
C GLY A 32 4.66 -13.13 -1.75
N ILE A 33 3.87 -12.09 -2.08
CA ILE A 33 3.46 -11.79 -3.47
C ILE A 33 4.69 -11.43 -4.32
N ALA A 34 5.61 -10.61 -3.80
CA ALA A 34 6.82 -10.25 -4.55
C ALA A 34 7.68 -11.47 -4.88
N TRP A 35 7.85 -12.36 -3.90
CA TRP A 35 8.54 -13.63 -4.09
C TRP A 35 7.81 -14.55 -5.07
N ALA A 36 6.50 -14.72 -4.93
CA ALA A 36 5.73 -15.68 -5.73
C ALA A 36 5.60 -15.29 -7.20
N PHE A 37 5.58 -13.99 -7.51
CA PHE A 37 5.41 -13.48 -8.88
C PHE A 37 6.71 -12.91 -9.48
N ASP A 38 7.83 -12.99 -8.76
CA ASP A 38 9.13 -12.42 -9.14
C ASP A 38 9.03 -10.96 -9.63
N THR A 39 8.12 -10.20 -9.01
CA THR A 39 7.88 -8.80 -9.36
C THR A 39 7.83 -7.96 -8.11
N HIS A 40 8.64 -6.91 -8.09
CA HIS A 40 8.72 -5.96 -6.99
C HIS A 40 7.92 -4.68 -7.28
N LEU A 41 7.23 -4.63 -8.43
CA LEU A 41 6.58 -3.42 -8.92
C LEU A 41 5.46 -2.97 -7.99
N HIS A 42 4.66 -3.89 -7.44
CA HIS A 42 3.63 -3.53 -6.47
C HIS A 42 4.24 -2.95 -5.18
N LEU A 43 5.35 -3.49 -4.67
CA LEU A 43 6.06 -2.92 -3.52
C LEU A 43 6.56 -1.51 -3.82
N LEU A 44 7.18 -1.28 -4.98
CA LEU A 44 7.68 0.04 -5.39
C LEU A 44 6.54 1.06 -5.53
N VAL A 45 5.43 0.66 -6.17
CA VAL A 45 4.24 1.51 -6.28
C VAL A 45 3.67 1.81 -4.89
N SER A 46 3.56 0.81 -4.03
CA SER A 46 3.12 0.97 -2.64
C SER A 46 3.99 1.96 -1.88
N ILE A 47 5.32 1.89 -2.02
CA ILE A 47 6.27 2.83 -1.43
C ILE A 47 6.00 4.26 -1.93
N LEU A 48 6.00 4.49 -3.23
CA LEU A 48 5.79 5.83 -3.80
C LEU A 48 4.46 6.43 -3.38
N VAL A 49 3.40 5.63 -3.37
CA VAL A 49 2.07 6.09 -3.00
C VAL A 49 1.94 6.29 -1.47
N ALA A 50 2.65 5.50 -0.66
CA ALA A 50 2.67 5.67 0.78
C ALA A 50 3.23 7.04 1.19
N LEU A 51 4.30 7.50 0.55
CA LEU A 51 4.88 8.82 0.83
C LEU A 51 3.83 9.93 0.69
N LEU A 52 3.05 9.91 -0.39
CA LEU A 52 2.03 10.94 -0.66
C LEU A 52 0.93 10.97 0.42
N LEU A 53 0.58 9.85 1.02
CA LEU A 53 -0.41 9.84 2.09
C LEU A 53 0.15 10.18 3.45
N LEU A 54 1.37 9.72 3.73
CA LEU A 54 2.01 10.00 5.00
C LEU A 54 2.24 11.51 5.14
N LEU A 55 2.44 12.21 4.02
CA LEU A 55 2.54 13.67 3.94
C LEU A 55 1.19 14.44 4.07
N ARG A 56 0.07 13.79 4.41
CA ARG A 56 -1.20 14.53 4.55
C ARG A 56 -1.18 15.43 5.80
N SER A 57 -1.41 16.72 5.64
CA SER A 57 -1.68 17.61 6.79
C SER A 57 -3.20 17.73 7.05
N PRO A 58 -3.64 18.23 8.22
CA PRO A 58 -5.04 18.56 8.47
C PRO A 58 -5.62 19.51 7.41
N GLU A 59 -4.86 20.52 6.99
CA GLU A 59 -5.24 21.50 5.97
C GLU A 59 -5.39 20.85 4.59
N SER A 60 -4.45 19.97 4.22
CA SER A 60 -4.55 19.16 2.99
C SER A 60 -5.80 18.27 3.03
N THR A 61 -6.13 17.72 4.19
CA THR A 61 -7.25 16.80 4.36
C THR A 61 -8.57 17.55 4.19
N GLU A 62 -8.74 18.67 4.88
CA GLU A 62 -9.92 19.52 4.76
C GLU A 62 -10.14 20.00 3.32
N LYS A 63 -9.06 20.42 2.65
CA LYS A 63 -9.10 20.86 1.25
C LYS A 63 -9.45 19.73 0.29
N GLY A 64 -8.90 18.54 0.52
CA GLY A 64 -9.24 17.34 -0.24
C GLY A 64 -10.71 16.97 -0.12
N VAL A 65 -11.26 17.00 1.11
CA VAL A 65 -12.70 16.78 1.36
C VAL A 65 -13.53 17.83 0.63
N ARG A 66 -13.17 19.12 0.75
CA ARG A 66 -13.89 20.21 0.08
C ARG A 66 -13.93 20.04 -1.44
N TRP A 67 -12.80 19.71 -2.07
CA TRP A 67 -12.72 19.48 -3.51
C TRP A 67 -13.51 18.26 -3.96
N PHE A 68 -13.45 17.18 -3.18
CA PHE A 68 -14.19 15.96 -3.47
C PHE A 68 -15.70 16.18 -3.34
N MET A 69 -16.16 16.89 -2.31
CA MET A 69 -17.58 17.21 -2.13
C MET A 69 -18.10 18.18 -3.18
N ALA A 70 -17.30 19.19 -3.58
CA ALA A 70 -17.65 20.08 -4.67
C ALA A 70 -17.89 19.31 -5.99
N TYR A 71 -17.07 18.28 -6.24
CA TYR A 71 -17.28 17.35 -7.35
C TYR A 71 -18.55 16.50 -7.16
N TRP A 72 -18.72 15.87 -6.00
CA TRP A 72 -19.85 14.97 -5.72
C TRP A 72 -21.21 15.65 -5.86
N HIS A 73 -21.34 16.88 -5.35
CA HIS A 73 -22.58 17.65 -5.43
C HIS A 73 -22.82 18.31 -6.79
N ASN A 74 -21.97 18.04 -7.78
CA ASN A 74 -22.10 18.56 -9.14
C ASN A 74 -22.28 20.09 -9.17
N ARG A 75 -21.74 20.81 -8.16
CA ARG A 75 -21.80 22.29 -8.11
C ARG A 75 -20.94 22.93 -9.18
N THR A 76 -20.09 22.15 -9.85
CA THR A 76 -19.54 22.47 -11.15
C THR A 76 -20.47 21.90 -12.21
N LYS A 77 -21.64 22.50 -12.45
CA LYS A 77 -22.34 22.27 -13.73
C LYS A 77 -21.33 22.68 -14.81
N PRO A 78 -20.81 21.75 -15.63
CA PRO A 78 -20.00 22.15 -16.75
C PRO A 78 -20.96 22.81 -17.74
N THR A 79 -21.09 24.13 -17.67
CA THR A 79 -21.58 24.92 -18.79
C THR A 79 -20.69 24.58 -19.99
N PRO A 80 -21.24 24.28 -21.18
CA PRO A 80 -20.46 23.91 -22.36
C PRO A 80 -19.35 24.93 -22.69
N GLU A 81 -19.55 26.19 -22.34
CA GLU A 81 -18.58 27.29 -22.49
C GLU A 81 -17.46 27.27 -21.43
N ASP A 82 -17.66 26.59 -20.30
CA ASP A 82 -16.70 26.52 -19.18
C ASP A 82 -16.05 25.15 -19.03
N ILE A 83 -16.21 24.20 -19.95
CA ILE A 83 -15.51 22.90 -19.86
C ILE A 83 -14.01 23.20 -19.90
N PRO A 84 -13.31 23.24 -18.76
CA PRO A 84 -11.98 23.80 -18.73
C PRO A 84 -11.10 22.83 -19.50
N ARG A 85 -10.07 23.32 -20.20
CA ARG A 85 -9.05 22.46 -20.85
C ARG A 85 -8.56 21.34 -19.92
N ARG A 86 -8.61 21.57 -18.60
CA ARG A 86 -8.36 20.60 -17.52
C ARG A 86 -9.28 19.38 -17.53
N PHE A 87 -10.58 19.50 -17.82
CA PHE A 87 -11.50 18.37 -17.91
C PHE A 87 -11.08 17.38 -19.01
N TRP A 88 -10.77 17.88 -20.21
CA TRP A 88 -10.30 17.04 -21.30
C TRP A 88 -8.94 16.40 -21.01
N VAL A 89 -8.05 17.11 -20.31
CA VAL A 89 -6.80 16.53 -19.80
C VAL A 89 -7.09 15.37 -18.84
N TRP A 90 -8.07 15.48 -17.94
CA TRP A 90 -8.45 14.39 -17.04
C TRP A 90 -9.10 13.21 -17.78
N VAL A 91 -9.95 13.47 -18.77
CA VAL A 91 -10.55 12.42 -19.61
C VAL A 91 -9.49 11.69 -20.41
N LEU A 92 -8.55 12.42 -21.03
CA LEU A 92 -7.41 11.83 -21.74
C LEU A 92 -6.52 11.02 -20.79
N LEU A 93 -6.19 11.56 -19.61
CA LEU A 93 -5.36 10.86 -18.64
C LEU A 93 -6.06 9.57 -18.14
N ALA A 94 -7.36 9.64 -17.84
CA ALA A 94 -8.13 8.46 -17.46
C ALA A 94 -8.20 7.43 -18.59
N GLY A 95 -8.38 7.88 -19.83
CA GLY A 95 -8.34 7.04 -21.03
C GLY A 95 -6.96 6.37 -21.22
N MET A 96 -5.87 7.11 -21.04
CA MET A 96 -4.51 6.57 -21.13
C MET A 96 -4.20 5.54 -20.03
N ILE A 97 -4.60 5.83 -18.78
CA ILE A 97 -4.43 4.89 -17.66
C ILE A 97 -5.27 3.64 -17.91
N GLY A 98 -6.53 3.81 -18.31
CA GLY A 98 -7.42 2.70 -18.67
C GLY A 98 -6.79 1.83 -19.76
N ALA A 99 -6.33 2.45 -20.85
CA ALA A 99 -5.72 1.74 -21.96
C ALA A 99 -4.41 1.02 -21.57
N ALA A 100 -3.58 1.63 -20.71
CA ALA A 100 -2.37 1.00 -20.18
C ALA A 100 -2.69 -0.21 -19.28
N CYS A 101 -3.67 -0.09 -18.39
CA CYS A 101 -4.14 -1.20 -17.56
C CYS A 101 -4.73 -2.32 -18.40
N THR A 102 -5.57 -2.00 -19.38
CA THR A 102 -6.13 -2.97 -20.31
C THR A 102 -5.03 -3.66 -21.10
N TYR A 103 -4.01 -2.93 -21.56
CA TYR A 103 -2.87 -3.51 -22.26
C TYR A 103 -2.08 -4.49 -21.39
N GLY A 104 -1.77 -4.10 -20.14
CA GLY A 104 -1.06 -4.97 -19.20
C GLY A 104 -1.84 -6.24 -18.86
N LEU A 105 -3.15 -6.12 -18.61
CA LEU A 105 -4.05 -7.25 -18.39
C LEU A 105 -4.22 -8.13 -19.64
N ALA A 106 -4.28 -7.51 -20.81
CA ALA A 106 -4.41 -8.24 -22.05
C ALA A 106 -3.16 -9.09 -22.29
N ASN A 107 -1.96 -8.60 -21.96
CA ASN A 107 -0.72 -9.36 -22.16
C ASN A 107 -0.64 -10.59 -21.25
N THR A 108 -1.27 -10.55 -20.07
CA THR A 108 -1.32 -11.69 -19.15
C THR A 108 -2.46 -12.67 -19.48
N ILE A 109 -3.60 -12.18 -19.99
CA ILE A 109 -4.78 -13.00 -20.28
C ILE A 109 -4.72 -13.59 -21.70
N LEU A 110 -4.08 -12.91 -22.63
CA LEU A 110 -3.96 -13.30 -24.05
C LEU A 110 -2.48 -13.43 -24.44
N PRO A 111 -1.76 -14.42 -23.86
CA PRO A 111 -0.32 -14.57 -24.07
C PRO A 111 0.05 -14.83 -25.54
N GLU A 112 -0.90 -15.25 -26.38
CA GLU A 112 -0.67 -15.48 -27.82
C GLU A 112 -0.73 -14.19 -28.68
N HIS A 113 -0.96 -13.03 -28.08
CA HIS A 113 -1.14 -11.77 -28.80
C HIS A 113 -0.24 -10.68 -28.24
N GLU A 114 0.84 -10.37 -28.94
CA GLU A 114 1.81 -9.36 -28.53
C GLU A 114 1.66 -8.02 -29.27
N GLY A 115 2.13 -6.95 -28.64
CA GLY A 115 2.35 -5.64 -29.25
C GLY A 115 1.08 -4.81 -29.50
N TRP A 116 1.18 -3.85 -30.43
CA TRP A 116 0.13 -2.86 -30.72
C TRP A 116 -1.21 -3.47 -31.18
N ALA A 117 -1.19 -4.67 -31.76
CA ALA A 117 -2.40 -5.37 -32.18
C ALA A 117 -3.29 -5.75 -30.98
N LEU A 118 -2.70 -6.17 -29.87
CA LEU A 118 -3.40 -6.47 -28.63
C LEU A 118 -4.06 -5.21 -28.04
N PHE A 119 -3.30 -4.11 -27.99
CA PHE A 119 -3.78 -2.82 -27.52
C PHE A 119 -5.03 -2.35 -28.28
N VAL A 120 -4.96 -2.33 -29.61
CA VAL A 120 -6.07 -1.86 -30.46
C VAL A 120 -7.29 -2.76 -30.33
N ARG A 121 -7.10 -4.09 -30.21
CA ARG A 121 -8.19 -5.05 -30.01
C ARG A 121 -8.85 -4.89 -28.65
N ALA A 122 -8.07 -4.76 -27.59
CA ALA A 122 -8.59 -4.62 -26.24
C ALA A 122 -9.29 -3.26 -26.04
N PHE A 123 -8.72 -2.18 -26.59
CA PHE A 123 -9.36 -0.86 -26.64
C PHE A 123 -10.66 -0.89 -27.45
N GLY A 124 -10.64 -1.52 -28.63
CA GLY A 124 -11.81 -1.67 -29.49
C GLY A 124 -12.95 -2.45 -28.80
N VAL A 125 -12.65 -3.55 -28.13
CA VAL A 125 -13.64 -4.32 -27.34
C VAL A 125 -14.17 -3.50 -26.16
N GLY A 126 -13.32 -2.74 -25.46
CA GLY A 126 -13.73 -1.85 -24.38
C GLY A 126 -14.67 -0.73 -24.85
N LEU A 127 -14.34 -0.08 -25.97
CA LEU A 127 -15.18 0.94 -26.60
C LEU A 127 -16.53 0.34 -27.03
N LEU A 128 -16.49 -0.83 -27.68
CA LEU A 128 -17.68 -1.55 -28.13
C LEU A 128 -18.60 -1.88 -26.94
N GLY A 129 -18.05 -2.47 -25.88
CA GLY A 129 -18.81 -2.81 -24.67
C GLY A 129 -19.45 -1.59 -24.03
N THR A 130 -18.76 -0.45 -24.05
CA THR A 130 -19.30 0.82 -23.52
C THR A 130 -20.45 1.34 -24.37
N VAL A 131 -20.31 1.35 -25.70
CA VAL A 131 -21.39 1.77 -26.62
C VAL A 131 -22.60 0.85 -26.49
N THR A 132 -22.39 -0.47 -26.46
CA THR A 132 -23.47 -1.45 -26.27
C THR A 132 -24.18 -1.25 -24.94
N ALA A 133 -23.44 -1.02 -23.84
CA ALA A 133 -24.03 -0.75 -22.53
C ALA A 133 -24.88 0.53 -22.53
N ILE A 134 -24.41 1.61 -23.16
CA ILE A 134 -25.17 2.87 -23.29
C ILE A 134 -26.47 2.65 -24.07
N LEU A 135 -26.40 1.93 -25.20
CA LEU A 135 -27.57 1.63 -26.03
C LEU A 135 -28.59 0.76 -25.28
N VAL A 136 -28.13 -0.27 -24.56
CA VAL A 136 -29.00 -1.13 -23.73
C VAL A 136 -29.64 -0.34 -22.60
N MET A 137 -28.89 0.52 -21.90
CA MET A 137 -29.47 1.36 -20.85
C MET A 137 -30.50 2.35 -21.40
N GLY A 138 -30.23 2.96 -22.56
CA GLY A 138 -31.21 3.82 -23.24
C GLY A 138 -32.48 3.07 -23.64
N ALA A 139 -32.32 1.85 -24.15
CA ALA A 139 -33.42 0.95 -24.49
C ALA A 139 -34.28 0.56 -23.28
N VAL A 140 -33.64 0.17 -22.18
CA VAL A 140 -34.32 -0.19 -20.93
C VAL A 140 -35.02 1.02 -20.33
N ALA A 141 -34.36 2.18 -20.27
CA ALA A 141 -34.98 3.41 -19.79
C ALA A 141 -36.21 3.80 -20.63
N ALA A 142 -36.13 3.69 -21.96
CA ALA A 142 -37.25 3.96 -22.86
C ALA A 142 -38.40 2.95 -22.68
N ALA A 143 -38.10 1.68 -22.43
CA ALA A 143 -39.11 0.64 -22.17
C ALA A 143 -39.79 0.80 -20.80
N VAL A 144 -39.05 1.26 -19.78
CA VAL A 144 -39.57 1.50 -18.43
C VAL A 144 -40.33 2.82 -18.34
N ALA A 145 -39.98 3.82 -19.16
CA ALA A 145 -40.55 5.17 -19.09
C ALA A 145 -41.99 5.32 -19.64
N GLY A 146 -42.62 4.28 -20.19
CA GLY A 146 -44.08 4.38 -20.39
C GLY A 146 -44.78 3.18 -21.03
N PRO A 147 -46.01 2.84 -20.57
CA PRO A 147 -46.87 1.84 -21.20
C PRO A 147 -47.37 2.23 -22.61
N ALA A 148 -47.07 3.44 -23.08
CA ALA A 148 -47.39 3.92 -24.42
C ALA A 148 -46.36 3.51 -25.50
N ALA A 149 -45.26 2.87 -25.10
CA ALA A 149 -44.28 2.28 -26.01
C ALA A 149 -44.89 1.10 -26.76
N GLY A 150 -45.54 1.38 -27.90
CA GLY A 150 -46.13 0.34 -28.75
C GLY A 150 -45.10 -0.76 -29.12
N PRO A 151 -45.55 -2.00 -29.39
CA PRO A 151 -44.67 -3.15 -29.69
C PRO A 151 -43.61 -2.88 -30.78
N GLY A 152 -43.92 -1.96 -31.71
CA GLY A 152 -43.01 -1.53 -32.77
C GLY A 152 -41.77 -0.77 -32.28
N MET A 153 -41.86 -0.03 -31.17
CA MET A 153 -40.71 0.71 -30.63
C MET A 153 -39.72 -0.25 -29.96
N VAL A 154 -40.22 -1.24 -29.20
CA VAL A 154 -39.38 -2.28 -28.60
C VAL A 154 -38.73 -3.13 -29.70
N ALA A 155 -39.49 -3.54 -30.71
CA ALA A 155 -38.96 -4.29 -31.85
C ALA A 155 -37.91 -3.49 -32.64
N GLY A 156 -38.12 -2.19 -32.85
CA GLY A 156 -37.17 -1.31 -33.52
C GLY A 156 -35.87 -1.12 -32.74
N VAL A 157 -35.96 -1.00 -31.41
CA VAL A 157 -34.79 -0.91 -30.53
C VAL A 157 -34.01 -2.23 -30.51
N VAL A 158 -34.69 -3.37 -30.41
CA VAL A 158 -34.06 -4.70 -30.48
C VAL A 158 -33.39 -4.91 -31.85
N ALA A 159 -34.10 -4.59 -32.94
CA ALA A 159 -33.56 -4.68 -34.29
C ALA A 159 -32.35 -3.75 -34.50
N GLY A 160 -32.39 -2.53 -33.95
CA GLY A 160 -31.26 -1.59 -33.98
C GLY A 160 -30.04 -2.09 -33.21
N VAL A 161 -30.23 -2.69 -32.03
CA VAL A 161 -29.15 -3.28 -31.23
C VAL A 161 -28.55 -4.50 -31.95
N VAL A 162 -29.39 -5.37 -32.52
CA VAL A 162 -28.93 -6.57 -33.26
C VAL A 162 -28.22 -6.18 -34.55
N ALA A 163 -28.74 -5.21 -35.32
CA ALA A 163 -28.12 -4.73 -36.54
C ALA A 163 -26.80 -3.98 -36.26
N GLY A 164 -26.76 -3.14 -35.22
CA GLY A 164 -25.55 -2.46 -34.79
C GLY A 164 -24.47 -3.43 -34.31
N ALA A 165 -24.83 -4.46 -33.55
CA ALA A 165 -23.90 -5.50 -33.12
C ALA A 165 -23.41 -6.36 -34.31
N GLY A 166 -24.29 -6.69 -35.25
CA GLY A 166 -23.95 -7.47 -36.45
C GLY A 166 -23.01 -6.73 -37.40
N ALA A 167 -23.23 -5.44 -37.65
CA ALA A 167 -22.38 -4.64 -38.52
C ALA A 167 -20.94 -4.50 -37.99
N VAL A 168 -20.77 -4.45 -36.66
CA VAL A 168 -19.45 -4.29 -36.04
C VAL A 168 -18.74 -5.63 -35.83
N ALA A 169 -19.47 -6.74 -35.64
CA ALA A 169 -18.90 -8.08 -35.63
C ALA A 169 -18.22 -8.46 -36.97
N VAL A 170 -18.71 -7.91 -38.09
CA VAL A 170 -18.10 -8.08 -39.41
C VAL A 170 -16.81 -7.25 -39.56
N ALA A 171 -16.64 -6.18 -38.78
CA ALA A 171 -15.49 -5.27 -38.86
C ALA A 171 -14.30 -5.66 -37.94
N GLY A 172 -14.51 -6.52 -36.94
CA GLY A 172 -13.47 -6.92 -35.97
C GLY A 172 -12.91 -8.33 -36.23
N VAL A 173 -11.65 -8.43 -36.64
CA VAL A 173 -10.96 -9.71 -36.93
C VAL A 173 -10.89 -10.63 -35.71
N VAL A 174 -11.63 -11.75 -35.82
CA VAL A 174 -11.57 -13.11 -35.22
C VAL A 174 -11.27 -13.29 -33.71
N ALA A 175 -10.39 -12.52 -33.07
CA ALA A 175 -10.09 -12.65 -31.64
C ALA A 175 -10.99 -11.78 -30.75
N GLY A 176 -11.36 -10.58 -31.21
CA GLY A 176 -12.37 -9.74 -30.54
C GLY A 176 -13.80 -10.29 -30.66
N VAL A 177 -13.99 -11.25 -31.56
CA VAL A 177 -15.30 -11.88 -31.84
C VAL A 177 -15.76 -12.70 -30.65
N VAL A 178 -14.90 -13.36 -29.88
CA VAL A 178 -15.37 -14.20 -28.77
C VAL A 178 -15.80 -13.36 -27.56
N ALA A 179 -14.99 -12.38 -27.13
CA ALA A 179 -15.37 -11.49 -26.02
C ALA A 179 -16.53 -10.56 -26.41
N GLY A 180 -16.51 -10.00 -27.63
CA GLY A 180 -17.60 -9.21 -28.18
C GLY A 180 -18.88 -10.03 -28.35
N ALA A 181 -18.79 -11.26 -28.87
CA ALA A 181 -19.93 -12.16 -28.97
C ALA A 181 -20.42 -12.62 -27.60
N ILE A 182 -19.59 -12.77 -26.57
CA ILE A 182 -20.05 -13.08 -25.22
C ILE A 182 -20.82 -11.89 -24.64
N VAL A 183 -20.29 -10.66 -24.74
CA VAL A 183 -20.99 -9.46 -24.25
C VAL A 183 -22.29 -9.22 -25.02
N VAL A 184 -22.26 -9.37 -26.35
CA VAL A 184 -23.44 -9.26 -27.21
C VAL A 184 -24.41 -10.40 -26.96
N ALA A 185 -23.96 -11.65 -26.80
CA ALA A 185 -24.84 -12.78 -26.50
C ALA A 185 -25.46 -12.68 -25.12
N VAL A 186 -24.74 -12.17 -24.11
CA VAL A 186 -25.29 -11.90 -22.78
C VAL A 186 -26.30 -10.75 -22.87
N ALA A 187 -25.99 -9.66 -23.58
CA ALA A 187 -26.93 -8.55 -23.78
C ALA A 187 -28.19 -8.98 -24.54
N VAL A 188 -28.02 -9.75 -25.63
CA VAL A 188 -29.12 -10.30 -26.43
C VAL A 188 -29.91 -11.33 -25.63
N ALA A 189 -29.27 -12.21 -24.86
CA ALA A 189 -29.96 -13.16 -23.99
C ALA A 189 -30.77 -12.43 -22.90
N VAL A 190 -30.20 -11.40 -22.27
CA VAL A 190 -30.94 -10.57 -21.30
C VAL A 190 -32.14 -9.90 -21.96
N VAL A 191 -31.97 -9.29 -23.14
CA VAL A 191 -33.06 -8.64 -23.87
C VAL A 191 -34.13 -9.64 -24.33
N VAL A 192 -33.73 -10.76 -24.93
CA VAL A 192 -34.63 -11.84 -25.36
C VAL A 192 -35.41 -12.37 -24.18
N VAL A 193 -34.76 -12.60 -23.04
CA VAL A 193 -35.47 -13.10 -21.87
C VAL A 193 -36.40 -12.04 -21.26
N VAL A 194 -36.00 -10.77 -21.20
CA VAL A 194 -36.89 -9.67 -20.78
C VAL A 194 -38.11 -9.59 -21.69
N VAL A 195 -37.94 -9.73 -23.00
CA VAL A 195 -39.04 -9.74 -23.98
C VAL A 195 -39.92 -10.98 -23.84
N VAL A 196 -39.33 -12.16 -23.61
CA VAL A 196 -40.07 -13.41 -23.38
C VAL A 196 -40.88 -13.30 -22.09
N VAL A 197 -40.28 -12.84 -20.99
CA VAL A 197 -40.96 -12.62 -19.71
C VAL A 197 -42.10 -11.61 -19.89
N ALA A 198 -41.85 -10.47 -20.55
CA ALA A 198 -42.87 -9.46 -20.82
C ALA A 198 -44.03 -9.98 -21.70
N ARG A 199 -43.76 -10.89 -22.65
CA ARG A 199 -44.80 -11.54 -23.47
C ARG A 199 -45.55 -12.66 -22.74
N THR A 200 -44.89 -13.40 -21.86
CA THR A 200 -45.54 -14.47 -21.07
C THR A 200 -46.31 -13.94 -19.88
N VAL A 201 -45.97 -12.74 -19.40
CA VAL A 201 -46.70 -11.99 -18.37
C VAL A 201 -47.65 -11.00 -19.05
N THR A 202 -48.47 -11.47 -19.99
CA THR A 202 -49.71 -10.78 -20.32
C THR A 202 -50.67 -11.01 -19.17
N ILE A 203 -50.71 -10.05 -18.25
CA ILE A 203 -51.75 -9.99 -17.21
C ILE A 203 -53.06 -9.72 -17.95
N THR A 204 -53.80 -10.78 -18.30
CA THR A 204 -55.22 -10.62 -18.64
C THR A 204 -55.93 -10.23 -17.34
N GLU A 205 -56.17 -8.93 -17.17
CA GLU A 205 -57.17 -8.41 -16.23
C GLU A 205 -58.55 -8.87 -16.69
N THR A 206 -58.87 -10.13 -16.46
CA THR A 206 -60.25 -10.53 -16.24
C THR A 206 -60.43 -10.55 -14.73
N GLY A 207 -61.43 -9.82 -14.23
CA GLY A 207 -61.62 -9.44 -12.82
C GLY A 207 -61.82 -10.57 -11.79
N THR A 208 -61.30 -11.77 -12.01
CA THR A 208 -61.41 -12.92 -11.12
C THR A 208 -60.15 -13.81 -11.18
N GLY A 209 -59.07 -13.33 -10.57
CA GLY A 209 -57.95 -14.16 -10.13
C GLY A 209 -56.87 -14.46 -11.18
N ILE A 210 -55.61 -14.17 -10.81
CA ILE A 210 -54.42 -14.52 -11.57
C ILE A 210 -54.30 -16.06 -11.63
N ARG A 211 -54.78 -16.67 -12.72
CA ARG A 211 -54.55 -18.10 -13.00
C ARG A 211 -53.28 -18.26 -13.81
N ILE A 212 -52.16 -18.50 -13.12
CA ILE A 212 -50.92 -18.97 -13.74
C ILE A 212 -51.17 -20.43 -14.16
N GLY A 213 -51.15 -20.71 -15.47
CA GLY A 213 -51.34 -22.08 -15.98
C GLY A 213 -50.29 -23.03 -15.42
N ALA A 214 -50.74 -24.16 -14.86
CA ALA A 214 -49.91 -25.12 -14.10
C ALA A 214 -48.72 -25.72 -14.87
N GLY A 215 -48.69 -25.61 -16.21
CA GLY A 215 -47.58 -26.06 -17.06
C GLY A 215 -46.46 -25.04 -17.31
N ALA A 216 -46.68 -23.76 -17.05
CA ALA A 216 -45.71 -22.69 -17.34
C ALA A 216 -44.93 -22.21 -16.09
N GLY A 217 -45.30 -22.67 -14.90
CA GLY A 217 -44.76 -22.14 -13.64
C GLY A 217 -43.28 -22.41 -13.40
N ALA A 218 -42.84 -23.66 -13.57
CA ALA A 218 -41.46 -24.05 -13.23
C ALA A 218 -40.43 -23.46 -14.21
N GLY A 219 -40.73 -23.48 -15.52
CA GLY A 219 -39.85 -22.91 -16.54
C GLY A 219 -39.70 -21.40 -16.42
N THR A 220 -40.81 -20.68 -16.18
CA THR A 220 -40.78 -19.21 -16.05
C THR A 220 -40.03 -18.79 -14.79
N VAL A 221 -40.22 -19.48 -13.67
CA VAL A 221 -39.48 -19.19 -12.42
C VAL A 221 -37.99 -19.43 -12.60
N MET A 222 -37.59 -20.54 -13.23
CA MET A 222 -36.18 -20.84 -13.48
C MET A 222 -35.52 -19.79 -14.39
N VAL A 223 -36.21 -19.39 -15.46
CA VAL A 223 -35.71 -18.35 -16.39
C VAL A 223 -35.55 -17.01 -15.68
N VAL A 224 -36.54 -16.59 -14.88
CA VAL A 224 -36.45 -15.33 -14.11
C VAL A 224 -35.29 -15.37 -13.11
N VAL A 225 -35.11 -16.49 -12.40
CA VAL A 225 -33.99 -16.64 -11.44
C VAL A 225 -32.65 -16.55 -12.17
N VAL A 226 -32.48 -17.24 -13.30
CA VAL A 226 -31.23 -17.19 -14.08
C VAL A 226 -30.93 -15.76 -14.56
N VAL A 227 -31.93 -15.03 -15.05
CA VAL A 227 -31.74 -13.64 -15.51
C VAL A 227 -31.36 -12.73 -14.35
N VAL A 228 -32.08 -12.81 -13.24
CA VAL A 228 -31.79 -12.00 -12.06
C VAL A 228 -30.37 -12.28 -11.58
N VAL A 229 -29.96 -13.56 -11.54
CA VAL A 229 -28.60 -13.95 -11.16
C VAL A 229 -27.57 -13.41 -12.17
N VAL A 230 -27.75 -13.58 -13.47
CA VAL A 230 -26.80 -13.09 -14.49
C VAL A 230 -26.69 -11.56 -14.45
N VAL A 231 -27.83 -10.85 -14.39
CA VAL A 231 -27.84 -9.39 -14.37
C VAL A 231 -27.18 -8.87 -13.08
N VAL A 232 -27.47 -9.47 -11.92
CA VAL A 232 -27.01 -8.96 -10.63
C VAL A 232 -25.57 -9.38 -10.31
N VAL A 233 -25.16 -10.59 -10.70
CA VAL A 233 -23.85 -11.15 -10.38
C VAL A 233 -22.81 -10.84 -11.46
N VAL A 234 -23.22 -10.66 -12.72
CA VAL A 234 -22.28 -10.46 -13.84
C VAL A 234 -22.39 -9.05 -14.42
N VAL A 235 -23.58 -8.65 -14.88
CA VAL A 235 -23.74 -7.36 -15.59
C VAL A 235 -23.57 -6.18 -14.65
N PHE A 236 -24.21 -6.22 -13.49
CA PHE A 236 -24.18 -5.13 -12.52
C PHE A 236 -22.77 -4.84 -12.01
N PRO A 237 -21.95 -5.83 -11.62
CA PRO A 237 -20.57 -5.58 -11.19
C PRO A 237 -19.70 -5.06 -12.34
N LEU A 238 -19.92 -5.56 -13.56
CA LEU A 238 -19.17 -5.13 -14.74
C LEU A 238 -19.46 -3.67 -15.12
N LEU A 239 -20.68 -3.18 -14.91
CA LEU A 239 -21.04 -1.77 -15.12
C LEU A 239 -20.67 -0.88 -13.92
N LEU A 240 -20.80 -1.41 -12.70
CA LEU A 240 -20.52 -0.67 -11.49
C LEU A 240 -19.02 -0.48 -11.27
N ALA A 241 -18.19 -1.51 -11.51
CA ALA A 241 -16.76 -1.46 -11.23
C ALA A 241 -16.04 -0.27 -11.91
N PRO A 242 -16.25 0.04 -13.21
CA PRO A 242 -15.65 1.22 -13.84
C PRO A 242 -16.06 2.53 -13.20
N LEU A 243 -17.34 2.69 -12.82
CA LEU A 243 -17.82 3.87 -12.12
C LEU A 243 -17.11 4.04 -10.78
N VAL A 244 -17.04 2.96 -10.00
CA VAL A 244 -16.40 2.97 -8.69
C VAL A 244 -14.91 3.24 -8.78
N VAL A 245 -14.22 2.57 -9.70
CA VAL A 245 -12.80 2.78 -9.98
C VAL A 245 -12.56 4.22 -10.42
N GLY A 246 -13.44 4.79 -11.25
CA GLY A 246 -13.37 6.20 -11.66
C GLY A 246 -13.51 7.16 -10.48
N VAL A 247 -14.48 6.94 -9.59
CA VAL A 247 -14.67 7.73 -8.36
C VAL A 247 -13.44 7.60 -7.45
N TRP A 248 -12.91 6.39 -7.29
CA TRP A 248 -11.73 6.11 -6.47
C TRP A 248 -10.45 6.75 -7.04
N LEU A 249 -10.19 6.63 -8.34
CA LEU A 249 -9.04 7.27 -8.99
C LEU A 249 -9.12 8.79 -8.85
N ARG A 250 -10.32 9.36 -9.01
CA ARG A 250 -10.50 10.80 -8.84
C ARG A 250 -10.31 11.23 -7.39
N SER A 251 -10.78 10.44 -6.41
CA SER A 251 -10.53 10.73 -5.00
C SER A 251 -9.03 10.66 -4.68
N LEU A 252 -8.30 9.71 -5.27
CA LEU A 252 -6.85 9.60 -5.18
C LEU A 252 -6.16 10.85 -5.75
N VAL A 253 -6.52 11.28 -6.95
CA VAL A 253 -5.98 12.50 -7.58
C VAL A 253 -6.24 13.73 -6.71
N VAL A 254 -7.46 13.87 -6.17
CA VAL A 254 -7.81 14.98 -5.28
C VAL A 254 -6.93 14.99 -4.03
N ARG A 255 -6.68 13.82 -3.42
CA ARG A 255 -5.77 13.68 -2.26
C ARG A 255 -4.35 14.11 -2.63
N VAL A 256 -3.79 13.56 -3.71
CA VAL A 256 -2.42 13.87 -4.15
C VAL A 256 -2.27 15.37 -4.39
N LEU A 257 -3.19 15.98 -5.14
CA LEU A 257 -3.14 17.41 -5.41
C LEU A 257 -3.33 18.27 -4.17
N ALA A 258 -4.18 17.85 -3.22
CA ALA A 258 -4.36 18.57 -1.97
C ALA A 258 -3.09 18.51 -1.11
N THR A 259 -2.44 17.35 -1.03
CA THR A 259 -1.21 17.14 -0.26
C THR A 259 -0.02 17.90 -0.84
N LEU A 260 0.12 17.90 -2.17
CA LEU A 260 1.16 18.68 -2.86
C LEU A 260 1.05 20.19 -2.64
N ARG A 261 -0.09 20.71 -2.17
CA ARG A 261 -0.23 22.14 -1.82
C ARG A 261 0.24 22.48 -0.41
N HIS A 262 0.47 21.49 0.45
CA HIS A 262 0.88 21.69 1.84
C HIS A 262 2.06 20.77 2.23
N PRO A 263 3.17 20.75 1.48
CA PRO A 263 4.24 19.76 1.66
C PRO A 263 4.95 19.90 3.02
N LEU A 264 5.19 21.12 3.49
CA LEU A 264 5.90 21.37 4.76
C LEU A 264 5.06 20.89 5.96
N SER A 265 3.80 21.30 6.03
CA SER A 265 2.85 20.81 7.04
C SER A 265 2.67 19.28 6.96
N GLY A 266 2.80 18.72 5.75
CA GLY A 266 2.81 17.29 5.51
C GLY A 266 3.98 16.55 6.12
N ILE A 267 5.20 17.10 5.97
CA ILE A 267 6.42 16.55 6.57
C ILE A 267 6.32 16.56 8.11
N GLU A 268 5.77 17.63 8.69
CA GLU A 268 5.55 17.73 10.14
C GLU A 268 4.51 16.72 10.63
N ALA A 269 3.45 16.47 9.85
CA ALA A 269 2.40 15.50 10.18
C ALA A 269 2.81 14.03 9.94
N LEU A 270 3.89 13.78 9.19
CA LEU A 270 4.30 12.45 8.73
C LEU A 270 4.46 11.42 9.86
N PRO A 271 5.20 11.69 10.96
CA PRO A 271 5.33 10.73 12.05
C PRO A 271 4.00 10.38 12.71
N GLY A 272 3.12 11.38 12.89
CA GLY A 272 1.79 11.20 13.46
C GLY A 272 0.89 10.35 12.55
N ASN A 273 0.86 10.66 11.25
CA ASN A 273 0.09 9.90 10.26
C ASN A 273 0.51 8.44 10.17
N TRP A 274 1.81 8.19 10.15
CA TRP A 274 2.33 6.83 10.09
C TRP A 274 1.96 6.04 11.33
N ARG A 275 2.17 6.63 12.53
CA ARG A 275 1.78 6.00 13.79
C ARG A 275 0.28 5.69 13.81
N ARG A 276 -0.54 6.64 13.35
CA ARG A 276 -1.99 6.47 13.23
C ARG A 276 -2.35 5.30 12.33
N ILE A 277 -1.77 5.23 11.12
CA ILE A 277 -2.12 4.24 10.11
C ILE A 277 -1.65 2.83 10.51
N LEU A 278 -0.45 2.71 11.06
CA LEU A 278 0.12 1.40 11.40
C LEU A 278 -0.33 0.87 12.73
N LEU A 279 -0.34 1.73 13.76
CA LEU A 279 -0.49 1.29 15.13
C LEU A 279 -1.89 1.53 15.68
N ALA A 280 -2.61 2.58 15.23
CA ALA A 280 -3.92 2.91 15.79
C ALA A 280 -5.09 2.45 14.92
N MET A 281 -4.93 2.45 13.59
CA MET A 281 -5.98 2.16 12.62
C MET A 281 -5.95 0.68 12.20
N ASP A 282 -6.99 -0.07 12.55
CA ASP A 282 -7.20 -1.47 12.14
C ASP A 282 -8.35 -1.60 11.14
N SER A 283 -8.71 -2.82 10.73
CA SER A 283 -9.79 -3.12 9.79
C SER A 283 -11.18 -2.74 10.30
N HIS A 284 -11.35 -2.52 11.61
CA HIS A 284 -12.62 -2.09 12.20
C HIS A 284 -12.94 -0.63 11.84
N GLN A 285 -11.93 0.18 11.54
CA GLN A 285 -12.14 1.52 11.00
C GLN A 285 -12.50 1.42 9.53
N ALA A 286 -13.70 1.87 9.17
CA ALA A 286 -14.14 1.92 7.79
C ALA A 286 -13.09 2.62 6.89
N PRO A 287 -12.74 2.06 5.73
CA PRO A 287 -11.89 2.76 4.77
C PRO A 287 -12.64 3.99 4.24
N GLU A 288 -12.05 5.17 4.42
CA GLU A 288 -12.60 6.41 3.91
C GLU A 288 -12.11 6.66 2.47
N LEU A 289 -13.02 7.09 1.58
CA LEU A 289 -12.70 7.48 0.20
C LEU A 289 -11.88 8.75 0.11
N VAL A 290 -12.01 9.65 1.07
CA VAL A 290 -11.13 10.80 1.34
C VAL A 290 -10.99 10.88 2.86
N PRO A 291 -9.78 11.01 3.42
CA PRO A 291 -9.64 11.11 4.87
C PRO A 291 -10.44 12.30 5.41
N GLY A 292 -11.13 12.13 6.53
CA GLY A 292 -11.97 13.17 7.13
C GLY A 292 -13.32 13.37 6.44
N LEU A 293 -13.70 12.52 5.49
CA LEU A 293 -15.00 12.60 4.83
C LEU A 293 -16.16 12.32 5.82
N SER A 294 -15.92 11.51 6.85
CA SER A 294 -16.92 11.14 7.87
C SER A 294 -17.38 12.30 8.76
N THR A 295 -16.63 13.41 8.82
CA THR A 295 -17.01 14.58 9.63
C THR A 295 -18.07 15.43 8.95
N GLN A 296 -18.32 15.23 7.66
CA GLN A 296 -19.33 15.96 6.90
C GLN A 296 -20.64 15.16 6.91
N ALA A 297 -21.69 15.70 7.52
CA ALA A 297 -23.01 15.05 7.61
C ALA A 297 -23.56 14.65 6.22
N GLU A 298 -23.31 15.47 5.19
CA GLU A 298 -23.74 15.19 3.81
C GLU A 298 -23.01 13.99 3.19
N ALA A 299 -21.78 13.73 3.63
CA ALA A 299 -20.94 12.65 3.12
C ALA A 299 -21.12 11.33 3.90
N GLU A 300 -21.93 11.31 4.96
CA GLU A 300 -22.26 10.11 5.70
C GLU A 300 -22.79 9.01 4.77
N LYS A 301 -23.54 9.38 3.72
CA LYS A 301 -24.06 8.47 2.67
C LYS A 301 -22.97 7.69 1.91
N LEU A 302 -21.75 8.23 1.87
CA LEU A 302 -20.59 7.60 1.22
C LEU A 302 -19.77 6.73 2.17
N SER A 303 -20.12 6.72 3.46
CA SER A 303 -19.40 5.98 4.49
C SER A 303 -19.93 4.54 4.60
N LEU A 304 -19.04 3.58 4.86
CA LEU A 304 -19.41 2.18 5.08
C LEU A 304 -20.45 2.01 6.21
N PRO A 305 -20.36 2.72 7.37
CA PRO A 305 -21.36 2.63 8.42
C PRO A 305 -22.78 2.96 7.96
N TYR A 306 -22.95 3.91 7.03
CA TYR A 306 -24.26 4.21 6.47
C TYR A 306 -24.82 3.04 5.66
N TRP A 307 -24.01 2.40 4.82
CA TRP A 307 -24.42 1.22 4.05
C TRP A 307 -24.76 0.02 4.93
N ILE A 308 -24.06 -0.15 6.06
CA ILE A 308 -24.33 -1.20 7.05
C ILE A 308 -25.59 -0.88 7.87
N LYS A 309 -25.80 0.37 8.31
CA LYS A 309 -26.97 0.74 9.13
C LYS A 309 -28.26 0.86 8.33
N SER A 310 -28.18 1.21 7.05
CA SER A 310 -29.34 1.40 6.19
C SER A 310 -30.00 0.09 5.72
N THR A 311 -29.57 -1.07 6.19
CA THR A 311 -30.25 -2.35 5.92
C THR A 311 -31.37 -2.57 6.94
N PRO A 312 -32.66 -2.45 6.56
CA PRO A 312 -33.73 -2.89 7.43
C PRO A 312 -33.60 -4.41 7.65
N ILE A 313 -33.72 -4.84 8.91
CA ILE A 313 -33.77 -6.25 9.30
C ILE A 313 -35.05 -6.84 8.67
N GLY A 314 -34.93 -7.40 7.47
CA GLY A 314 -36.06 -7.87 6.65
C GLY A 314 -35.98 -7.54 5.16
N SER A 315 -34.93 -6.87 4.67
CA SER A 315 -34.73 -6.66 3.23
C SER A 315 -34.64 -7.98 2.46
N ARG A 316 -35.06 -7.99 1.19
CA ARG A 316 -35.01 -9.18 0.34
C ARG A 316 -33.56 -9.65 0.19
N VAL A 317 -33.34 -10.97 0.06
CA VAL A 317 -32.01 -11.58 -0.14
C VAL A 317 -31.24 -10.91 -1.29
N LEU A 318 -31.96 -10.50 -2.35
CA LEU A 318 -31.38 -9.79 -3.48
C LEU A 318 -30.74 -8.45 -3.10
N ASP A 319 -31.40 -7.65 -2.25
CA ASP A 319 -30.90 -6.35 -1.81
C ASP A 319 -29.63 -6.53 -0.98
N PHE A 320 -29.57 -7.58 -0.17
CA PHE A 320 -28.38 -7.93 0.61
C PHE A 320 -27.20 -8.30 -0.29
N ILE A 321 -27.42 -9.12 -1.33
CA ILE A 321 -26.38 -9.50 -2.29
C ILE A 321 -25.86 -8.27 -3.06
N ILE A 322 -26.76 -7.44 -3.60
CA ILE A 322 -26.38 -6.23 -4.32
C ILE A 322 -25.55 -5.32 -3.41
N ARG A 323 -25.98 -5.10 -2.16
CA ARG A 323 -25.25 -4.27 -1.20
C ARG A 323 -23.89 -4.85 -0.85
N MET A 324 -23.77 -6.17 -0.66
CA MET A 324 -22.47 -6.81 -0.42
C MET A 324 -21.51 -6.61 -1.60
N ILE A 325 -22.01 -6.75 -2.83
CA ILE A 325 -21.20 -6.49 -4.02
C ILE A 325 -20.81 -5.01 -4.11
N VAL A 326 -21.74 -4.09 -3.88
CA VAL A 326 -21.44 -2.64 -3.85
C VAL A 326 -20.40 -2.34 -2.78
N ILE A 327 -20.56 -2.84 -1.56
CA ILE A 327 -19.62 -2.64 -0.45
C ILE A 327 -18.24 -3.18 -0.82
N LEU A 328 -18.18 -4.39 -1.39
CA LEU A 328 -16.93 -4.99 -1.83
C LEU A 328 -16.26 -4.12 -2.89
N ILE A 329 -16.95 -3.79 -3.99
CA ILE A 329 -16.37 -2.98 -5.08
C ILE A 329 -15.97 -1.58 -4.58
N TRP A 330 -16.76 -0.96 -3.72
CA TRP A 330 -16.56 0.41 -3.23
C TRP A 330 -15.46 0.55 -2.18
N PHE A 331 -15.37 -0.39 -1.24
CA PHE A 331 -14.47 -0.28 -0.09
C PHE A 331 -13.26 -1.21 -0.16
N LEU A 332 -13.27 -2.29 -0.96
CA LEU A 332 -12.12 -3.18 -1.12
C LEU A 332 -10.88 -2.44 -1.64
N PRO A 333 -10.95 -1.54 -2.63
CA PRO A 333 -9.78 -0.78 -3.04
C PRO A 333 -9.20 0.04 -1.88
N GLY A 334 -10.05 0.63 -1.03
CA GLY A 334 -9.62 1.37 0.16
C GLY A 334 -8.96 0.49 1.23
N LEU A 335 -9.44 -0.75 1.42
CA LEU A 335 -8.84 -1.73 2.33
C LEU A 335 -7.50 -2.24 1.83
N LEU A 336 -7.45 -2.70 0.57
CA LEU A 336 -6.21 -3.16 -0.07
C LEU A 336 -5.16 -2.06 -0.06
N TYR A 337 -5.60 -0.83 -0.31
CA TYR A 337 -4.75 0.34 -0.24
C TYR A 337 -4.19 0.59 1.17
N ARG A 338 -5.02 0.47 2.23
CA ARG A 338 -4.54 0.57 3.61
C ARG A 338 -3.51 -0.53 3.93
N TRP A 339 -3.74 -1.75 3.47
CA TRP A 339 -2.81 -2.87 3.64
C TRP A 339 -1.50 -2.64 2.89
N SER A 340 -1.55 -2.08 1.68
CA SER A 340 -0.39 -1.61 0.95
C SER A 340 0.45 -0.64 1.79
N LEU A 341 -0.17 0.36 2.43
CA LEU A 341 0.55 1.29 3.31
C LEU A 341 1.20 0.58 4.49
N LYS A 342 0.47 -0.35 5.11
CA LYS A 342 0.98 -1.14 6.23
C LYS A 342 2.20 -1.97 5.83
N SER A 343 2.19 -2.54 4.64
CA SER A 343 3.32 -3.30 4.12
C SER A 343 4.59 -2.47 3.92
N THR A 344 4.47 -1.15 3.73
CA THR A 344 5.64 -0.26 3.58
C THR A 344 6.26 0.17 4.91
N CYS A 345 5.75 -0.33 6.04
CA CYS A 345 6.20 0.10 7.36
C CYS A 345 7.71 -0.06 7.56
N TRP A 346 8.31 -1.15 7.07
CA TRP A 346 9.73 -1.46 7.24
C TRP A 346 10.64 -0.42 6.60
N LEU A 347 10.21 0.21 5.50
CA LEU A 347 10.98 1.25 4.82
C LEU A 347 10.88 2.59 5.55
N TYR A 348 9.68 2.95 6.02
CA TYR A 348 9.43 4.24 6.66
C TYR A 348 9.74 4.28 8.15
N LEU A 349 9.77 3.12 8.81
CA LEU A 349 10.09 3.00 10.24
C LEU A 349 11.44 3.64 10.56
N PRO A 350 12.53 3.39 9.79
CA PRO A 350 13.78 4.13 9.90
C PRO A 350 13.60 5.65 9.77
N LEU A 351 12.98 6.13 8.68
CA LEU A 351 12.77 7.56 8.41
C LEU A 351 11.99 8.28 9.51
N ILE A 352 11.04 7.61 10.15
CA ILE A 352 10.21 8.19 11.20
C ILE A 352 10.93 8.18 12.55
N TYR A 353 11.74 7.15 12.77
CA TYR A 353 12.64 7.12 13.90
C TYR A 353 13.67 8.26 13.84
N LEU A 354 14.03 8.70 12.63
CA LEU A 354 14.84 9.90 12.39
C LEU A 354 14.03 11.20 12.51
N GLY A 355 12.82 11.21 11.94
CA GLY A 355 12.00 12.40 11.77
C GLY A 355 11.29 12.91 13.02
N GLY A 356 11.14 12.11 14.08
CA GLY A 356 10.44 12.61 15.27
C GLY A 356 9.86 11.58 16.22
N GLY A 357 10.38 10.34 16.29
CA GLY A 357 10.07 9.44 17.42
C GLY A 357 10.31 10.08 18.79
N LEU A 358 11.18 11.09 18.84
CA LEU A 358 11.32 12.06 19.92
C LEU A 358 10.68 13.38 19.47
N ARG A 359 9.37 13.53 19.72
CA ARG A 359 8.67 14.81 19.62
C ARG A 359 9.47 15.83 20.44
N ARG A 360 9.68 17.06 19.93
CA ARG A 360 10.32 18.10 20.72
C ARG A 360 9.47 18.27 21.99
N PRO A 361 10.03 18.03 23.19
CA PRO A 361 9.25 18.12 24.42
C PRO A 361 8.81 19.57 24.61
N HIS A 362 7.52 19.79 24.86
CA HIS A 362 6.95 21.14 24.99
C HIS A 362 6.93 21.62 26.43
N ASP A 363 6.64 20.73 27.38
CA ASP A 363 6.55 21.04 28.80
C ASP A 363 7.82 20.59 29.55
N ALA A 364 7.98 21.11 30.77
CA ALA A 364 9.08 20.75 31.66
C ALA A 364 9.15 19.23 31.92
N ARG A 365 7.98 18.59 32.00
CA ARG A 365 7.83 17.16 32.28
C ARG A 365 8.27 16.28 31.11
N GLU A 366 7.91 16.61 29.87
CA GLU A 366 8.40 15.88 28.70
C GLU A 366 9.92 16.07 28.54
N LYS A 367 10.45 17.25 28.89
CA LYS A 367 11.89 17.52 28.86
C LYS A 367 12.63 16.64 29.88
N SER A 368 12.14 16.54 31.11
CA SER A 368 12.73 15.67 32.13
C SER A 368 12.62 14.21 31.75
N LEU A 369 11.45 13.75 31.29
CA LEU A 369 11.24 12.39 30.83
C LEU A 369 12.18 12.02 29.67
N LEU A 370 12.45 12.95 28.75
CA LEU A 370 13.42 12.72 27.67
C LEU A 370 14.83 12.52 28.21
N VAL A 371 15.28 13.36 29.15
CA VAL A 371 16.62 13.27 29.75
C VAL A 371 16.75 11.97 30.54
N ASP A 372 15.76 11.63 31.35
CA ASP A 372 15.74 10.39 32.13
C ASP A 372 15.67 9.14 31.23
N ASP A 373 14.87 9.13 30.17
CA ASP A 373 14.82 7.98 29.25
C ASP A 373 16.14 7.82 28.49
N LEU A 374 16.78 8.92 28.08
CA LEU A 374 18.10 8.88 27.45
C LEU A 374 19.22 8.44 28.41
N TYR A 375 19.07 8.65 29.71
CA TYR A 375 20.07 8.32 30.73
C TYR A 375 19.84 6.96 31.41
N GLU A 376 18.61 6.63 31.81
CA GLU A 376 18.26 5.42 32.56
C GLU A 376 17.41 4.42 31.76
N GLY A 377 16.93 4.80 30.57
CA GLY A 377 16.07 3.95 29.75
C GLY A 377 16.67 2.58 29.47
N ARG A 378 15.87 1.51 29.63
CA ARG A 378 16.30 0.12 29.41
C ARG A 378 16.81 -0.12 27.99
N TRP A 379 16.18 0.52 27.00
CA TRP A 379 16.58 0.44 25.61
C TRP A 379 17.91 1.16 25.35
N GLU A 380 18.11 2.31 25.99
CA GLU A 380 19.37 3.06 25.90
C GLU A 380 20.52 2.29 26.57
N ARG A 381 20.25 1.62 27.69
CA ARG A 381 21.22 0.70 28.31
C ARG A 381 21.62 -0.43 27.36
N SER A 382 20.66 -1.02 26.66
CA SER A 382 20.92 -2.09 25.69
C SER A 382 21.75 -1.57 24.50
N ARG A 383 21.47 -0.35 24.04
CA ARG A 383 22.26 0.33 23.00
C ARG A 383 23.70 0.60 23.43
N ARG A 384 23.93 0.99 24.68
CA ARG A 384 25.28 1.18 25.23
C ARG A 384 26.07 -0.13 25.24
N TRP A 385 25.44 -1.22 25.69
CA TRP A 385 26.07 -2.54 25.65
C TRP A 385 26.41 -2.96 24.22
N LEU A 386 25.53 -2.69 23.25
CA LEU A 386 25.80 -2.96 21.85
C LEU A 386 26.95 -2.10 21.32
N ALA A 387 27.01 -0.80 21.66
CA ALA A 387 28.11 0.08 21.28
C ALA A 387 29.46 -0.36 21.88
N ILE A 388 29.46 -0.81 23.15
CA ILE A 388 30.63 -1.43 23.78
C ILE A 388 31.02 -2.71 23.04
N GLY A 389 30.05 -3.56 22.70
CA GLY A 389 30.27 -4.76 21.90
C GLY A 389 30.92 -4.47 20.56
N VAL A 390 30.42 -3.47 19.82
CA VAL A 390 31.00 -3.01 18.55
C VAL A 390 32.43 -2.51 18.74
N ALA A 391 32.70 -1.68 19.76
CA ALA A 391 34.04 -1.18 20.03
C ALA A 391 35.02 -2.29 20.40
N VAL A 392 34.62 -3.21 21.28
CA VAL A 392 35.43 -4.38 21.66
C VAL A 392 35.69 -5.27 20.47
N LEU A 393 34.67 -5.54 19.65
CA LEU A 393 34.80 -6.35 18.45
C LEU A 393 35.71 -5.70 17.41
N ALA A 394 35.65 -4.38 17.25
CA ALA A 394 36.58 -3.65 16.41
C ALA A 394 38.03 -3.81 16.87
N VAL A 395 38.30 -3.67 18.17
CA VAL A 395 39.65 -3.88 18.73
C VAL A 395 40.10 -5.34 18.55
N ILE A 396 39.23 -6.32 18.86
CA ILE A 396 39.56 -7.75 18.72
C ILE A 396 39.85 -8.09 17.26
N THR A 397 39.00 -7.69 16.32
CA THR A 397 39.19 -8.03 14.90
C THR A 397 40.38 -7.32 14.29
N THR A 398 40.64 -6.06 14.64
CA THR A 398 41.87 -5.38 14.21
C THR A 398 43.11 -6.07 14.77
N THR A 399 43.13 -6.43 16.06
CA THR A 399 44.29 -7.12 16.65
C THR A 399 44.48 -8.51 16.03
N VAL A 400 43.40 -9.27 15.86
CA VAL A 400 43.42 -10.60 15.21
C VAL A 400 43.81 -10.51 13.74
N ASN A 401 43.52 -9.42 13.02
CA ASN A 401 43.97 -9.26 11.63
C ASN A 401 45.45 -8.86 11.53
N GLN A 402 45.99 -8.18 12.55
CA GLN A 402 47.40 -7.78 12.60
C GLN A 402 48.34 -8.93 12.96
N PHE A 403 47.91 -9.83 13.83
CA PHE A 403 48.61 -11.09 14.07
C PHE A 403 48.16 -12.07 13.01
N ASP A 404 49.03 -12.76 12.26
CA ASP A 404 48.60 -13.85 11.37
C ASP A 404 48.20 -15.06 12.24
N PRO A 405 46.93 -15.18 12.67
CA PRO A 405 46.55 -16.19 13.63
C PRO A 405 46.42 -17.51 12.87
N GLN A 406 46.21 -17.49 11.56
CA GLN A 406 46.10 -18.69 10.76
C GLN A 406 47.43 -19.44 10.75
N ALA A 407 48.58 -18.75 10.67
CA ALA A 407 49.87 -19.41 10.82
C ALA A 407 50.02 -20.07 12.21
N ALA A 408 49.76 -19.33 13.30
CA ALA A 408 49.95 -19.83 14.67
C ALA A 408 48.89 -20.87 15.13
N ILE A 409 47.64 -20.71 14.68
CA ILE A 409 46.52 -21.62 14.94
C ILE A 409 46.66 -22.86 14.07
N ARG A 410 47.07 -22.77 12.80
CA ARG A 410 47.34 -23.95 11.96
C ARG A 410 48.51 -24.77 12.53
N ASP A 411 49.55 -24.11 13.04
CA ASP A 411 50.65 -24.79 13.73
C ASP A 411 50.18 -25.46 15.03
N SER A 412 49.40 -24.77 15.86
CA SER A 412 48.89 -25.33 17.13
C SER A 412 47.85 -26.45 16.90
N LEU A 413 46.96 -26.30 15.91
CA LEU A 413 45.92 -27.28 15.58
C LEU A 413 46.46 -28.50 14.86
N SER A 414 47.62 -28.40 14.19
CA SER A 414 48.31 -29.55 13.61
C SER A 414 48.70 -30.61 14.66
N GLN A 415 48.81 -30.19 15.93
CA GLN A 415 49.20 -31.03 17.06
C GLN A 415 48.03 -31.70 17.80
N PHE A 416 46.77 -31.38 17.48
CA PHE A 416 45.60 -31.94 18.17
C PHE A 416 45.08 -33.26 17.54
N PRO A 417 44.48 -34.17 18.34
CA PRO A 417 43.99 -35.47 17.89
C PRO A 417 42.79 -35.37 16.93
N ILE A 418 42.67 -36.37 16.06
CA ILE A 418 41.74 -36.49 14.92
C ILE A 418 40.27 -36.19 15.27
N ILE A 419 39.82 -36.45 16.49
CA ILE A 419 38.43 -36.21 16.93
C ILE A 419 38.07 -34.71 16.93
N LEU A 420 39.04 -33.81 17.17
CA LEU A 420 38.82 -32.37 17.03
C LEU A 420 38.73 -31.93 15.56
N ARG A 421 39.32 -32.66 14.60
CA ARG A 421 39.23 -32.32 13.17
C ARG A 421 37.81 -32.41 12.62
N SER A 422 37.00 -33.33 13.14
CA SER A 422 35.57 -33.42 12.81
C SER A 422 34.76 -32.21 13.30
N PHE A 423 35.13 -31.62 14.44
CA PHE A 423 34.54 -30.36 14.91
C PHE A 423 34.99 -29.18 14.05
N LEU A 424 36.25 -29.20 13.61
CA LEU A 424 36.81 -28.22 12.68
C LEU A 424 36.13 -28.26 11.32
N TRP A 425 35.66 -29.40 10.81
CA TRP A 425 34.90 -29.42 9.54
C TRP A 425 33.59 -28.63 9.62
N GLY A 426 32.86 -28.77 10.73
CA GLY A 426 31.67 -27.96 10.98
C GLY A 426 32.00 -26.49 11.16
N PHE A 427 33.11 -26.19 11.84
CA PHE A 427 33.66 -24.84 12.00
C PHE A 427 34.20 -24.26 10.70
N ASP A 428 34.76 -25.05 9.79
CA ASP A 428 35.28 -24.65 8.49
C ASP A 428 34.12 -24.34 7.55
N ARG A 429 33.04 -25.15 7.56
CA ARG A 429 31.79 -24.81 6.84
C ARG A 429 31.14 -23.56 7.40
N LEU A 430 31.12 -23.41 8.72
CA LEU A 430 30.65 -22.19 9.37
C LEU A 430 31.57 -21.01 9.06
N MET A 431 32.90 -21.20 9.03
CA MET A 431 33.90 -20.18 8.74
C MET A 431 34.00 -19.86 7.26
N GLU A 432 33.62 -20.75 6.35
CA GLU A 432 33.62 -20.53 4.90
C GLU A 432 32.41 -19.67 4.51
N HIS A 433 31.27 -19.84 5.18
CA HIS A 433 30.14 -18.92 5.04
C HIS A 433 30.26 -17.71 5.98
N ALA A 434 30.84 -17.89 7.16
CA ALA A 434 31.09 -16.80 8.10
C ALA A 434 32.33 -15.98 7.76
N SER A 435 33.22 -16.41 6.86
CA SER A 435 34.29 -15.57 6.29
C SER A 435 33.65 -14.54 5.38
N ASN A 436 32.69 -14.97 4.56
CA ASN A 436 31.93 -14.07 3.72
C ASN A 436 31.04 -13.17 4.59
N LEU A 437 30.52 -13.64 5.73
CA LEU A 437 29.83 -12.75 6.67
C LEU A 437 30.78 -12.02 7.64
N ALA A 438 32.09 -12.31 7.63
CA ALA A 438 33.05 -11.78 8.59
C ALA A 438 33.18 -10.29 8.40
N TYR A 439 33.18 -9.80 7.15
CA TYR A 439 33.19 -8.36 6.83
C TYR A 439 32.00 -7.58 7.39
N LEU A 440 30.95 -8.23 7.89
CA LEU A 440 29.90 -7.52 8.62
C LEU A 440 30.42 -6.99 9.98
N TRP A 441 31.45 -7.62 10.53
CA TRP A 441 31.98 -7.37 11.87
C TRP A 441 33.52 -7.36 12.00
N ALA A 442 34.26 -7.62 10.92
CA ALA A 442 35.72 -7.66 10.88
C ALA A 442 36.27 -6.28 10.53
N PHE A 443 36.63 -5.52 11.55
CA PHE A 443 37.13 -4.15 11.37
C PHE A 443 38.65 -4.20 11.16
N ASP A 444 39.10 -3.84 9.95
CA ASP A 444 40.52 -3.62 9.69
C ASP A 444 40.89 -2.15 9.90
N LEU A 445 41.27 -1.84 11.14
CA LEU A 445 41.80 -0.52 11.50
C LEU A 445 43.32 -0.46 11.36
N GLY A 446 43.99 -1.48 10.81
CA GLY A 446 45.45 -1.58 10.78
C GLY A 446 46.12 -0.39 10.11
N GLY A 447 45.53 0.12 9.02
CA GLY A 447 46.02 1.31 8.31
C GLY A 447 45.90 2.61 9.12
N ALA A 448 45.02 2.68 10.13
CA ALA A 448 44.79 3.91 10.89
C ALA A 448 46.04 4.38 11.64
N PHE A 449 46.89 3.44 12.09
CA PHE A 449 48.14 3.75 12.79
C PHE A 449 49.23 4.30 11.86
N GLU A 450 49.12 4.03 10.55
CA GLU A 450 50.05 4.47 9.51
C GLU A 450 49.58 5.73 8.76
N LEU A 451 48.58 6.45 9.29
CA LEU A 451 47.90 7.56 8.60
C LEU A 451 47.20 7.16 7.28
N ARG A 452 47.05 5.85 7.00
CA ARG A 452 46.30 5.36 5.85
C ARG A 452 44.80 5.29 6.21
N ILE A 453 43.94 5.64 5.26
CA ILE A 453 42.49 5.52 5.45
C ILE A 453 42.19 4.04 5.74
N PRO A 454 41.48 3.70 6.84
CA PRO A 454 41.11 2.32 7.15
C PRO A 454 40.34 1.68 5.99
N ASP A 455 40.67 0.44 5.66
CA ASP A 455 39.96 -0.34 4.63
C ASP A 455 38.68 -0.93 5.22
N LEU A 456 37.78 -0.02 5.61
CA LEU A 456 36.50 -0.35 6.23
C LEU A 456 35.39 -0.27 5.20
N ALA A 457 34.55 -1.30 5.20
CA ALA A 457 33.35 -1.29 4.38
C ALA A 457 32.40 -0.15 4.79
N PRO A 458 31.59 0.39 3.87
CA PRO A 458 30.70 1.52 4.15
C PRO A 458 29.74 1.30 5.34
N TRP A 459 29.23 0.08 5.53
CA TRP A 459 28.40 -0.26 6.70
C TRP A 459 29.21 -0.31 7.99
N GLN A 460 30.47 -0.73 7.96
CA GLN A 460 31.33 -0.76 9.14
C GLN A 460 31.60 0.66 9.66
N TRP A 461 31.85 1.62 8.76
CA TRP A 461 31.94 3.04 9.12
C TRP A 461 30.71 3.54 9.87
N LEU A 462 29.52 3.19 9.39
CA LEU A 462 28.28 3.56 10.08
C LEU A 462 28.11 2.88 11.43
N ASN A 463 28.57 1.64 11.57
CA ASN A 463 28.52 0.92 12.85
C ASN A 463 29.43 1.60 13.88
N ILE A 464 30.66 1.96 13.48
CA ILE A 464 31.61 2.71 14.32
C ILE A 464 31.05 4.09 14.68
N LEU A 465 30.53 4.85 13.70
CA LEU A 465 29.93 6.16 13.95
C LEU A 465 28.71 6.05 14.87
N GLY A 466 27.87 5.03 14.68
CA GLY A 466 26.72 4.75 15.55
C GLY A 466 27.15 4.45 16.99
N ALA A 467 28.22 3.67 17.18
CA ALA A 467 28.80 3.41 18.49
C ALA A 467 29.38 4.70 19.12
N ALA A 468 30.14 5.49 18.35
CA ALA A 468 30.70 6.77 18.80
C ALA A 468 29.62 7.76 19.23
N PHE A 469 28.54 7.94 18.44
CA PHE A 469 27.41 8.78 18.83
C PHE A 469 26.68 8.25 20.06
N THR A 470 26.62 6.93 20.24
CA THR A 470 26.02 6.32 21.44
C THR A 470 26.82 6.66 22.69
N PHE A 471 28.15 6.62 22.63
CA PHE A 471 29.01 7.05 23.73
C PHE A 471 28.91 8.55 24.00
N ALA A 472 29.00 9.38 22.95
CA ALA A 472 28.86 10.83 23.08
C ALA A 472 27.51 11.22 23.72
N LEU A 473 26.43 10.57 23.27
CA LEU A 473 25.10 10.77 23.82
C LEU A 473 25.02 10.34 25.29
N PHE A 474 25.64 9.22 25.68
CA PHE A 474 25.67 8.78 27.07
C PHE A 474 26.38 9.79 27.99
N PHE A 475 27.58 10.23 27.63
CA PHE A 475 28.32 11.20 28.45
C PHE A 475 27.61 12.55 28.52
N TYR A 476 27.02 12.99 27.41
CA TYR A 476 26.28 14.24 27.39
C TYR A 476 24.96 14.14 28.15
N SER A 477 24.19 13.05 28.00
CA SER A 477 22.93 12.86 28.74
C SER A 477 23.17 12.73 30.23
N ASP A 478 24.23 12.05 30.66
CA ASP A 478 24.64 11.98 32.06
C ASP A 478 25.02 13.36 32.63
N ARG A 479 25.76 14.18 31.88
CA ARG A 479 26.07 15.56 32.28
C ARG A 479 24.79 16.39 32.43
N VAL A 480 23.88 16.32 31.46
CA VAL A 480 22.61 17.06 31.48
C VAL A 480 21.72 16.58 32.63
N ALA A 481 21.61 15.25 32.84
CA ALA A 481 20.83 14.67 33.93
C ALA A 481 21.37 15.09 35.30
N ARG A 482 22.70 15.10 35.50
CA ARG A 482 23.31 15.57 36.76
C ARG A 482 23.06 17.06 37.01
N ALA A 483 23.22 17.91 35.98
CA ALA A 483 22.95 19.33 36.09
C ALA A 483 21.47 19.62 36.40
N TRP A 484 20.57 18.92 35.71
CA TRP A 484 19.13 19.04 35.92
C TRP A 484 18.70 18.56 37.32
N ARG A 485 19.15 17.38 37.79
CA ARG A 485 18.85 16.89 39.15
C ARG A 485 19.36 17.82 40.26
N LEU A 486 20.43 18.58 40.01
CA LEU A 486 20.90 19.61 40.95
C LEU A 486 19.99 20.85 40.96
N ALA A 487 19.44 21.23 39.80
CA ALA A 487 18.48 22.32 39.70
C ALA A 487 17.12 21.92 40.31
N GLU A 488 16.63 20.72 40.01
CA GLU A 488 15.37 20.15 40.53
C GLU A 488 15.35 20.11 42.07
N LYS A 489 16.49 19.81 42.70
CA LYS A 489 16.63 19.85 44.17
C LYS A 489 16.44 21.25 44.77
N ARG A 490 16.72 22.31 44.00
CA ARG A 490 16.57 23.71 44.44
C ARG A 490 15.17 24.22 44.13
N ASP A 491 14.65 23.81 42.98
CA ASP A 491 13.35 24.19 42.46
C ASP A 491 12.71 22.94 41.82
N PRO A 492 11.69 22.33 42.46
CA PRO A 492 11.02 21.15 41.94
C PRO A 492 10.41 21.33 40.53
N ASP A 493 10.15 22.58 40.12
CA ASP A 493 9.59 22.89 38.80
C ASP A 493 10.67 23.18 37.74
N ALA A 494 11.95 23.06 38.10
CA ALA A 494 13.07 23.32 37.18
C ALA A 494 13.11 22.30 36.02
N ALA A 495 13.00 22.81 34.80
CA ALA A 495 13.13 22.03 33.57
C ALA A 495 14.59 22.00 33.07
N PRO A 496 15.00 20.94 32.35
CA PRO A 496 16.24 20.98 31.57
C PRO A 496 16.22 22.13 30.53
N GLU A 497 17.37 22.78 30.35
CA GLU A 497 17.51 23.90 29.41
C GLU A 497 17.26 23.45 27.95
N ASP A 498 16.57 24.30 27.17
CA ASP A 498 16.20 24.00 25.78
C ASP A 498 17.38 23.76 24.85
N THR A 499 18.52 24.39 25.12
CA THR A 499 19.77 24.22 24.40
C THR A 499 20.29 22.79 24.55
N HIS A 500 20.29 22.25 25.77
CA HIS A 500 20.68 20.88 26.08
C HIS A 500 19.74 19.85 25.46
N ILE A 501 18.43 20.08 25.53
CA ILE A 501 17.42 19.23 24.90
C ILE A 501 17.60 19.18 23.38
N THR A 502 17.83 20.34 22.75
CA THR A 502 18.04 20.41 21.29
C THR A 502 19.29 19.63 20.87
N ALA A 503 20.39 19.74 21.62
CA ALA A 503 21.62 18.99 21.37
C ALA A 503 21.42 17.46 21.55
N LEU A 504 20.72 17.03 22.61
CA LEU A 504 20.39 15.62 22.84
C LEU A 504 19.55 15.04 21.70
N LEU A 505 18.54 15.78 21.25
CA LEU A 505 17.70 15.38 20.11
C LEU A 505 18.52 15.26 18.83
N TRP A 506 19.41 16.22 18.54
CA TRP A 506 20.24 16.18 17.34
C TRP A 506 21.21 14.99 17.33
N MET A 507 21.90 14.73 18.44
CA MET A 507 22.78 13.55 18.56
C MET A 507 22.01 12.24 18.47
N THR A 508 20.81 12.17 19.06
CA THR A 508 19.95 10.98 18.93
C THR A 508 19.59 10.74 17.46
N ARG A 509 19.24 11.80 16.72
CA ARG A 509 18.92 11.72 15.29
C ARG A 509 20.11 11.26 14.46
N LEU A 510 21.32 11.77 14.71
CA LEU A 510 22.53 11.33 14.02
C LEU A 510 22.86 9.87 14.29
N ARG A 511 22.79 9.43 15.55
CA ARG A 511 22.96 8.01 15.90
C ARG A 511 21.95 7.15 15.16
N ASN A 512 20.68 7.55 15.21
CA ASN A 512 19.61 6.83 14.53
C ASN A 512 19.88 6.77 13.03
N LEU A 513 20.43 7.84 12.42
CA LEU A 513 20.73 7.92 10.99
C LEU A 513 21.76 6.87 10.59
N CYS A 514 22.78 6.68 11.44
CA CYS A 514 23.76 5.63 11.26
C CYS A 514 23.10 4.25 11.23
N ILE A 515 22.18 3.96 12.16
CA ILE A 515 21.46 2.68 12.21
C ILE A 515 20.56 2.49 10.96
N VAL A 516 19.86 3.55 10.56
CA VAL A 516 18.96 3.54 9.39
C VAL A 516 19.70 3.20 8.11
N PHE A 517 20.91 3.70 7.92
CA PHE A 517 21.72 3.36 6.75
C PHE A 517 22.50 2.05 6.93
N TYR A 518 22.92 1.72 8.15
CA TYR A 518 23.65 0.50 8.46
C TYR A 518 22.82 -0.75 8.14
N VAL A 519 21.57 -0.81 8.61
CA VAL A 519 20.75 -2.03 8.50
C VAL A 519 20.52 -2.43 7.03
N PRO A 520 20.08 -1.54 6.12
CA PRO A 520 19.93 -1.88 4.70
C PRO A 520 21.24 -2.24 4.02
N MET A 521 22.35 -1.56 4.35
CA MET A 521 23.65 -1.88 3.73
C MET A 521 24.20 -3.21 4.21
N ALA A 522 24.15 -3.48 5.51
CA ALA A 522 24.54 -4.77 6.07
C ALA A 522 23.64 -5.89 5.53
N PHE A 523 22.34 -5.65 5.38
CA PHE A 523 21.43 -6.62 4.78
C PHE A 523 21.73 -6.86 3.30
N GLY A 524 21.97 -5.80 2.52
CA GLY A 524 22.36 -5.89 1.11
C GLY A 524 23.65 -6.71 0.94
N TYR A 525 24.63 -6.46 1.80
CA TYR A 525 25.86 -7.25 1.85
C TYR A 525 25.58 -8.74 2.14
N VAL A 526 24.77 -9.06 3.16
CA VAL A 526 24.41 -10.46 3.50
C VAL A 526 23.74 -11.17 2.33
N VAL A 527 22.80 -10.51 1.64
CA VAL A 527 22.09 -11.10 0.50
C VAL A 527 23.06 -11.44 -0.64
N LEU A 528 23.99 -10.53 -0.95
CA LEU A 528 24.99 -10.73 -2.00
C LEU A 528 26.02 -11.79 -1.59
N ALA A 529 26.55 -11.73 -0.36
CA ALA A 529 27.56 -12.65 0.16
C ALA A 529 27.05 -14.10 0.28
N LEU A 530 25.74 -14.30 0.44
CA LEU A 530 25.10 -15.61 0.45
C LEU A 530 24.72 -16.12 -0.96
N GLY A 531 25.16 -15.43 -2.02
CA GLY A 531 24.88 -15.81 -3.40
C GLY A 531 23.42 -15.59 -3.83
N GLY A 532 22.72 -14.67 -3.16
CA GLY A 532 21.33 -14.34 -3.51
C GLY A 532 21.19 -13.66 -4.88
N LEU A 533 22.25 -13.03 -5.37
CA LEU A 533 22.37 -12.47 -6.72
C LEU A 533 23.79 -12.73 -7.22
N ASP A 534 23.91 -13.27 -8.43
CA ASP A 534 25.20 -13.42 -9.10
C ASP A 534 25.70 -12.04 -9.55
N GLU A 535 26.97 -11.72 -9.24
CA GLU A 535 27.61 -10.43 -9.54
C GLU A 535 27.49 -10.03 -11.01
N ALA A 536 27.44 -11.01 -11.91
CA ALA A 536 27.23 -10.78 -13.33
C ALA A 536 25.90 -10.03 -13.64
N HIS A 537 24.93 -10.07 -12.73
CA HIS A 537 23.64 -9.39 -12.84
C HIS A 537 23.65 -7.97 -12.27
N LEU A 538 24.72 -7.55 -11.57
CA LEU A 538 24.88 -6.19 -11.04
C LEU A 538 25.35 -5.21 -12.14
N VAL A 539 24.65 -5.19 -13.26
CA VAL A 539 24.92 -4.30 -14.40
C VAL A 539 23.86 -3.20 -14.54
N GLY A 540 24.17 -2.16 -15.31
CA GLY A 540 23.23 -1.05 -15.57
C GLY A 540 22.92 -0.24 -14.32
N TRP A 541 21.64 -0.12 -13.95
CA TRP A 541 21.21 0.69 -12.81
C TRP A 541 21.59 0.08 -11.44
N LEU A 542 22.01 -1.18 -11.40
CA LEU A 542 22.53 -1.86 -10.20
C LEU A 542 24.06 -1.82 -10.10
N ALA A 543 24.78 -1.25 -11.08
CA ALA A 543 26.24 -1.24 -11.11
C ALA A 543 26.87 -0.62 -9.85
N TRP A 544 26.22 0.39 -9.28
CA TRP A 544 26.66 1.02 -8.03
C TRP A 544 26.65 0.06 -6.83
N LEU A 545 25.81 -0.99 -6.83
CA LEU A 545 25.85 -2.03 -5.80
C LEU A 545 27.11 -2.90 -5.98
N GLY A 546 27.49 -3.21 -7.22
CA GLY A 546 28.75 -3.89 -7.52
C GLY A 546 29.96 -3.09 -7.06
N GLU A 547 29.96 -1.77 -7.26
CA GLU A 547 31.02 -0.89 -6.73
C GLU A 547 31.00 -0.82 -5.19
N LEU A 548 29.81 -0.82 -4.57
CA LEU A 548 29.65 -0.69 -3.14
C LEU A 548 30.02 -1.97 -2.37
N TYR A 549 29.65 -3.14 -2.88
CA TYR A 549 29.80 -4.44 -2.21
C TYR A 549 30.91 -5.30 -2.79
N GLY A 550 31.22 -5.18 -4.10
CA GLY A 550 32.14 -6.06 -4.82
C GLY A 550 33.55 -6.16 -4.23
N PRO A 551 34.16 -5.10 -3.65
CA PRO A 551 35.44 -5.24 -2.95
C PRO A 551 35.40 -6.14 -1.70
N TYR A 552 34.20 -6.50 -1.22
CA TYR A 552 33.98 -7.22 0.02
C TYR A 552 33.28 -8.57 -0.16
N LEU A 553 32.80 -8.91 -1.37
CA LEU A 553 32.22 -10.21 -1.73
C LEU A 553 33.33 -11.18 -2.13
#